data_AF-A0A8T4QRR2-F1
#
_entry.id   AF-A0A8T4QRR2-F1
#
_cell.length_a   1.000
_cell.length_b   1.000
_cell.length_c   1.000
_cell.angle_alpha   90.00
_cell.angle_beta   90.00
_cell.angle_gamma   90.00
#
_symmetry.space_group_name_H-M   'P 1'
#
loop_
_entity.id
_entity.type
_entity.pdbx_description
1 polymer ?
#
loop_
_entity_poly.entity_id
_entity_poly.type
_entity_poly.pdbx_seq_one_letter_code
_entity_poly.pdbx_strand_id
1 'polypeptide(L)'
;MYEKRVLMVLNVSLAFMAFLLLLAFFDVTVPNFGEVVYRLDQHTPLCVLVLPEEHHKMSDLPRCCLEARRQVLCQWKVEETVFGETQWECRASGSEIGYLLNSKGYHYCTQQPYWP
;
A
#
# COMPACT_ATOMS: atom_id res chain seq x y z
N MET A 1 6.74 -26.92 -46.18
CA MET A 1 6.97 -26.98 -44.71
C MET A 1 6.78 -25.63 -43.99
N TYR A 2 7.08 -24.49 -44.64
CA TYR A 2 6.92 -23.15 -44.04
C TYR A 2 5.46 -22.75 -43.80
N GLU A 3 4.55 -23.07 -44.72
CA GLU A 3 3.14 -22.67 -44.68
C GLU A 3 2.39 -23.17 -43.42
N LYS A 4 2.64 -24.42 -43.02
CA LYS A 4 2.04 -25.00 -41.80
C LYS A 4 2.52 -24.33 -40.51
N ARG A 5 3.79 -23.89 -40.46
CA ARG A 5 4.35 -23.19 -39.29
C ARG A 5 3.77 -21.78 -39.18
N VAL A 6 3.62 -21.07 -40.30
CA VAL A 6 3.02 -19.73 -40.33
C VAL A 6 1.56 -19.78 -39.85
N LEU A 7 0.75 -20.72 -40.36
CA LEU A 7 -0.63 -20.92 -39.92
C LEU A 7 -0.75 -21.26 -38.42
N MET A 8 0.19 -22.06 -37.90
CA MET A 8 0.21 -22.40 -36.47
C MET A 8 0.54 -21.20 -35.59
N VAL A 9 1.53 -20.38 -35.97
CA VAL A 9 1.89 -19.15 -35.23
C VAL A 9 0.75 -18.14 -35.25
N LEU A 10 0.05 -18.02 -36.39
CA LEU A 10 -1.09 -17.13 -36.55
C LEU A 10 -2.26 -17.57 -35.67
N ASN A 11 -2.54 -18.88 -35.57
CA ASN A 11 -3.56 -19.39 -34.66
C ASN A 11 -3.20 -19.21 -33.17
N VAL A 12 -1.93 -19.39 -32.79
CA VAL A 12 -1.50 -19.19 -31.40
C VAL A 12 -1.60 -17.73 -31.00
N SER A 13 -1.17 -16.82 -31.87
CA SER A 13 -1.29 -15.38 -31.63
C SER A 13 -2.75 -14.92 -31.59
N LEU A 14 -3.61 -15.48 -32.45
CA LEU A 14 -5.05 -15.21 -32.42
C LEU A 14 -5.71 -15.72 -31.13
N ALA A 15 -5.36 -16.92 -30.68
CA ALA A 15 -5.84 -17.48 -29.42
C ALA A 15 -5.38 -16.65 -28.20
N PHE A 16 -4.14 -16.17 -28.22
CA PHE A 16 -3.61 -15.31 -27.17
C PHE A 16 -4.31 -13.94 -27.14
N MET A 17 -4.53 -13.32 -28.30
CA MET A 17 -5.29 -12.06 -28.40
C MET A 17 -6.74 -12.24 -27.95
N ALA A 18 -7.39 -13.34 -28.34
CA ALA A 18 -8.74 -13.67 -27.89
C ALA A 18 -8.81 -13.84 -26.36
N PHE A 19 -7.79 -14.48 -25.76
CA PHE A 19 -7.67 -14.61 -24.30
C PHE A 19 -7.51 -13.26 -23.60
N LEU A 20 -6.64 -12.37 -24.11
CA LEU A 20 -6.47 -11.03 -23.56
C LEU A 20 -7.74 -10.19 -23.65
N LEU A 21 -8.46 -10.27 -24.77
CA LEU A 21 -9.75 -9.60 -24.95
C LEU A 21 -10.82 -10.14 -23.99
N LEU A 22 -10.81 -11.45 -23.73
CA LEU A 22 -11.69 -12.08 -22.74
C LEU A 22 -11.43 -11.54 -21.33
N LEU A 23 -10.16 -11.43 -20.92
CA LEU A 23 -9.79 -10.83 -19.64
C LEU A 23 -10.21 -9.36 -19.52
N ALA A 24 -10.05 -8.60 -20.61
CA ALA A 24 -10.50 -7.21 -20.68
C ALA A 24 -12.03 -7.08 -20.61
N PHE A 25 -12.77 -8.01 -21.21
CA PHE A 25 -14.24 -8.00 -21.19
C PHE A 25 -14.83 -8.29 -19.81
N PHE A 26 -14.14 -9.10 -19.00
CA PHE A 26 -14.54 -9.41 -17.63
C PHE A 26 -14.10 -8.36 -16.60
N ASP A 27 -13.62 -7.20 -17.05
CA ASP A 27 -13.14 -6.10 -16.19
C ASP A 27 -12.15 -6.60 -15.13
N VAL A 28 -11.32 -7.60 -15.50
CA VAL A 28 -10.31 -8.17 -14.62
C VAL A 28 -9.20 -7.15 -14.49
N THR A 29 -9.38 -6.22 -13.56
CA THR A 29 -8.32 -5.33 -13.11
C THR A 29 -7.25 -6.19 -12.46
N VAL A 30 -6.11 -6.34 -13.13
CA VAL A 30 -4.92 -6.92 -12.49
C VAL A 30 -4.52 -5.95 -11.39
N PRO A 31 -4.66 -6.32 -10.10
CA PRO A 31 -4.31 -5.43 -9.01
C PRO A 31 -2.80 -5.15 -9.11
N ASN A 32 -2.42 -3.89 -8.92
CA ASN A 32 -1.00 -3.56 -8.86
C ASN A 32 -0.36 -4.26 -7.65
N PHE A 33 0.95 -4.51 -7.69
CA PHE A 33 1.67 -5.19 -6.61
C PHE A 33 1.47 -4.53 -5.24
N GLY A 34 1.35 -3.20 -5.18
CA GLY A 34 1.11 -2.47 -3.93
C GLY A 34 -0.26 -2.75 -3.32
N GLU A 35 -1.29 -2.92 -4.14
CA GLU A 35 -2.63 -3.26 -3.70
C GLU A 35 -2.75 -4.72 -3.27
N VAL A 36 -2.00 -5.62 -3.93
CA VAL A 36 -1.86 -7.01 -3.49
C VAL A 36 -1.24 -7.07 -2.10
N VAL A 37 -0.13 -6.36 -1.87
CA VAL A 37 0.53 -6.29 -0.54
C VAL A 37 -0.43 -5.73 0.52
N TYR A 38 -1.17 -4.66 0.21
CA TYR A 38 -2.15 -4.08 1.12
C TYR A 38 -3.29 -5.05 1.50
N ARG A 39 -3.78 -5.85 0.53
CA ARG A 39 -4.85 -6.84 0.76
C ARG A 39 -4.36 -8.09 1.49
N LEU A 40 -3.11 -8.51 1.28
CA LEU A 40 -2.53 -9.65 2.00
C LEU A 40 -2.15 -9.32 3.44
N ASP A 41 -1.88 -8.05 3.76
CA ASP A 41 -1.59 -7.63 5.13
C ASP A 41 -2.86 -7.72 5.99
N GLN A 42 -2.95 -8.77 6.81
CA GLN A 42 -4.10 -9.05 7.67
C GLN A 42 -4.20 -8.11 8.87
N HIS A 43 -3.18 -7.30 9.14
CA HIS A 43 -3.21 -6.35 10.26
C HIS A 43 -4.26 -5.27 10.03
N THR A 44 -4.77 -4.69 11.12
CA THR A 44 -5.56 -3.46 11.03
C THR A 44 -4.61 -2.28 10.85
N PRO A 45 -4.96 -1.27 10.05
CA PRO A 45 -4.11 -0.09 9.93
C PRO A 45 -3.96 0.56 11.31
N LEU A 46 -2.72 0.75 11.75
CA LEU A 46 -2.36 1.25 13.06
C LEU A 46 -1.64 2.58 12.89
N CYS A 47 -2.05 3.55 13.70
CA CYS A 47 -1.33 4.78 13.93
C CYS A 47 -1.19 5.05 15.43
N VAL A 48 0.03 5.36 15.85
CA VAL A 48 0.35 5.72 17.24
C VAL A 48 1.05 7.07 17.24
N LEU A 49 0.50 8.02 17.98
CA LEU A 49 1.15 9.28 18.31
C LEU A 49 2.23 9.01 19.34
N VAL A 50 3.44 9.49 19.06
CA VAL A 50 4.58 9.46 19.97
C VAL A 50 4.79 10.85 20.55
N LEU A 51 4.65 10.94 21.86
CA LEU A 51 5.01 12.08 22.69
C LEU A 51 6.28 11.71 23.48
N PRO A 52 6.99 12.69 24.09
CA PRO A 52 8.26 12.44 24.77
C PRO A 52 8.22 11.31 25.80
N GLU A 53 7.08 11.13 26.49
CA GLU A 53 6.91 10.13 27.55
C GLU A 53 5.75 9.17 27.31
N GLU A 54 4.98 9.32 26.22
CA GLU A 54 3.74 8.58 26.05
C GLU A 54 3.46 8.17 24.60
N HIS A 55 2.81 7.01 24.47
CA HIS A 55 2.29 6.50 23.21
C HIS A 55 0.76 6.48 23.24
N HIS A 56 0.13 7.12 22.25
CA HIS A 56 -1.32 7.19 22.14
C HIS A 56 -1.79 6.59 20.82
N LYS A 57 -2.59 5.54 20.87
CA LYS A 57 -3.23 4.99 19.68
C LYS A 57 -4.25 5.99 19.14
N MET A 58 -4.08 6.41 17.89
CA MET A 58 -5.07 7.22 17.20
C MET A 58 -6.11 6.31 16.53
N SER A 59 -7.36 6.41 16.99
CA SER A 59 -8.50 5.72 16.38
C SER A 59 -8.97 6.39 15.08
N ASP A 60 -8.80 7.72 14.99
CA ASP A 60 -9.09 8.50 13.78
C ASP A 60 -7.87 8.44 12.83
N LEU A 61 -7.90 7.42 11.97
CA LEU A 61 -6.84 7.16 11.00
C LEU A 61 -6.70 8.28 9.95
N PRO A 62 -7.78 8.84 9.35
CA PRO A 62 -7.68 9.99 8.46
C PRO A 62 -6.95 11.17 9.09
N ARG A 63 -7.32 11.54 10.33
CA ARG A 63 -6.66 12.63 11.04
C ARG A 63 -5.20 12.32 11.33
N CYS A 64 -4.89 11.10 11.76
CA CYS A 64 -3.50 10.70 11.92
C CYS A 64 -2.71 10.86 10.61
N CYS A 65 -3.23 10.37 9.50
CA CYS A 65 -2.52 10.43 8.22
C CYS A 65 -2.23 11.85 7.78
N LEU A 66 -3.16 12.79 8.02
CA LEU A 66 -2.94 14.22 7.78
C LEU A 66 -1.77 14.75 8.60
N GLU A 67 -1.70 14.43 9.89
CA GLU A 67 -0.61 14.89 10.75
C GLU A 67 0.73 14.18 10.48
N ALA A 68 0.69 12.89 10.16
CA ALA A 68 1.86 12.10 9.79
C ALA A 68 2.47 12.58 8.47
N ARG A 69 1.64 12.93 7.46
CA ARG A 69 2.10 13.53 6.19
C ARG A 69 2.68 14.93 6.35
N ARG A 70 2.28 15.68 7.38
CA ARG A 70 2.88 16.99 7.69
C ARG A 70 4.31 16.87 8.22
N GLN A 71 4.70 15.68 8.66
CA GLN A 71 6.07 15.44 9.11
C GLN A 71 7.02 15.44 7.91
N VAL A 72 8.22 15.98 8.11
CA VAL A 72 9.22 16.18 7.04
C VAL A 72 9.84 14.85 6.60
N LEU A 73 9.97 13.87 7.50
CA LEU A 73 10.63 12.60 7.25
C LEU A 73 9.80 11.44 7.75
N CYS A 74 9.54 10.46 6.89
CA CYS A 74 9.05 9.14 7.26
C CYS A 74 10.12 8.11 6.92
N GLN A 75 10.62 7.41 7.94
CA GLN A 75 11.69 6.43 7.80
C GLN A 75 11.22 5.05 8.26
N TRP A 76 11.78 4.02 7.65
CA TRP A 76 11.55 2.65 8.09
C TRP A 76 12.22 2.43 9.44
N LYS A 77 11.42 2.15 10.46
CA LYS A 77 11.86 1.88 11.83
C LYS A 77 10.87 0.92 12.45
N VAL A 78 11.35 -0.28 12.77
CA VAL A 78 10.51 -1.31 13.40
C VAL A 78 10.48 -1.04 14.91
N GLU A 79 9.28 -0.86 15.44
CA GLU A 79 9.07 -0.56 16.85
C GLU A 79 7.83 -1.31 17.37
N GLU A 80 8.04 -2.08 18.44
CA GLU A 80 6.98 -2.83 19.11
C GLU A 80 6.34 -1.95 20.19
N THR A 81 5.05 -1.63 20.01
CA THR A 81 4.28 -0.82 20.95
C THR A 81 3.26 -1.68 21.67
N VAL A 82 2.67 -1.16 22.76
CA VAL A 82 1.55 -1.82 23.46
C VAL A 82 0.34 -2.03 22.53
N PHE A 83 0.26 -1.31 21.41
CA PHE A 83 -0.83 -1.38 20.44
C PHE A 83 -0.54 -2.30 19.24
N GLY A 84 0.69 -2.82 19.13
CA GLY A 84 1.17 -3.65 18.03
C GLY A 84 2.51 -3.19 17.45
N GLU A 85 3.02 -3.96 16.49
CA GLU A 85 4.23 -3.64 15.73
C GLU A 85 3.98 -2.52 14.71
N THR A 86 4.91 -1.58 14.65
CA THR A 86 4.96 -0.49 13.67
C THR A 86 6.25 -0.58 12.88
N GLN A 87 6.25 -0.15 11.62
CA GLN A 87 7.42 -0.24 10.74
C GLN A 87 7.87 1.11 10.17
N TRP A 88 7.09 2.16 10.40
CA TRP A 88 7.34 3.49 9.87
C TRP A 88 7.26 4.51 10.99
N GLU A 89 8.27 5.36 11.08
CA GLU A 89 8.29 6.52 11.97
C GLU A 89 8.29 7.80 11.13
N CYS A 90 7.26 8.61 11.29
CA CYS A 90 7.12 9.93 10.68
C CYS A 90 7.36 11.02 11.71
N ARG A 91 8.39 11.85 11.53
CA ARG A 91 8.79 12.89 12.48
C ARG A 91 9.44 14.08 11.77
N ALA A 92 9.12 15.29 12.21
CA ALA A 92 9.79 16.51 11.77
C ALA A 92 11.18 16.63 12.42
N SER A 93 12.13 17.22 11.72
CA SER A 93 13.49 17.42 12.24
C SER A 93 13.45 18.28 13.52
N GLY A 94 13.94 17.73 14.64
CA GLY A 94 13.94 18.41 15.94
C GLY A 94 12.61 18.39 16.70
N SER A 95 11.58 17.70 16.20
CA SER A 95 10.32 17.51 16.92
C SER A 95 10.40 16.30 17.84
N GLU A 96 9.98 16.44 19.09
CA GLU A 96 9.77 15.29 20.00
C GLU A 96 8.46 14.56 19.72
N ILE A 97 7.54 15.21 18.98
CA ILE A 97 6.29 14.61 18.53
C ILE A 97 6.54 13.88 17.22
N GLY A 98 6.13 12.61 17.16
CA GLY A 98 6.19 11.77 15.98
C GLY A 98 4.98 10.86 15.83
N TYR A 99 4.92 10.14 14.72
CA TYR A 99 3.85 9.20 14.41
C TYR A 99 4.45 7.87 14.00
N LEU A 100 4.04 6.79 14.66
CA LEU A 100 4.38 5.42 14.26
C LEU A 100 3.22 4.82 13.48
N LEU A 101 3.53 4.24 12.33
CA LEU A 101 2.58 3.61 11.44
C LEU A 101 3.03 2.17 11.19
N ASN A 102 2.10 1.23 11.18
CA ASN A 102 2.37 -0.06 10.55
C ASN A 102 2.31 0.08 9.02
N SER A 103 2.78 -0.94 8.31
CA SER A 103 2.89 -0.92 6.85
C SER A 103 1.53 -0.66 6.19
N LYS A 104 0.46 -1.28 6.70
CA LYS A 104 -0.90 -1.00 6.23
C LYS A 104 -1.36 0.43 6.49
N GLY A 105 -1.08 0.98 7.66
CA GLY A 105 -1.35 2.38 8.01
C GLY A 105 -0.60 3.34 7.10
N TYR A 106 0.69 3.10 6.86
CA TYR A 106 1.49 3.90 5.94
C TYR A 106 0.96 3.83 4.50
N HIS A 107 0.59 2.65 4.00
CA HIS A 107 -0.01 2.50 2.68
C HIS A 107 -1.37 3.20 2.58
N TYR A 108 -2.23 3.05 3.60
CA TYR A 108 -3.48 3.80 3.68
C TYR A 108 -3.22 5.32 3.62
N CYS A 109 -2.23 5.79 4.38
CA CYS A 109 -1.86 7.20 4.40
C CYS A 109 -1.25 7.68 3.08
N THR A 110 -0.64 6.83 2.25
CA THR A 110 0.00 7.26 0.99
C THR A 110 -0.89 7.11 -0.24
N GLN A 111 -1.84 6.17 -0.24
CA GLN A 111 -2.71 5.88 -1.38
C GLN A 111 -3.94 6.80 -1.49
N GLN A 112 -4.27 7.58 -0.46
CA GLN A 112 -5.43 8.49 -0.47
C GLN A 112 -5.13 9.76 -1.31
N PRO A 113 -5.86 9.98 -2.44
CA PRO A 113 -5.71 11.18 -3.25
C PRO A 113 -6.45 12.39 -2.67
N TYR A 114 -7.51 12.17 -1.88
CA TYR A 114 -8.34 13.19 -1.23
C TYR A 114 -8.76 12.72 0.16
N TRP A 115 -8.79 13.64 1.13
CA TRP A 115 -9.21 13.37 2.51
C TRP A 115 -10.57 14.02 2.79
N PRO A 116 -11.55 13.30 3.37
CA PRO A 116 -12.82 13.88 3.81
C PRO A 116 -12.65 14.76 5.06
#